data_AF-A0A926JP76-F1
#
_entry.id   AF-A0A926JP76-F1
#
_cell.length_a   1.000
_cell.length_b   1.000
_cell.length_c   1.000
_cell.angle_alpha   90.00
_cell.angle_beta   90.00
_cell.angle_gamma   90.00
#
_symmetry.space_group_name_H-M   'P 1'
#
loop_
_entity.id
_entity.type
_entity.pdbx_description
1 polymer ?
#
loop_
_entity_poly.entity_id
_entity_poly.type
_entity_poly.pdbx_seq_one_letter_code
_entity_poly.pdbx_strand_id
1 'polypeptide(L)'
;MTLLVKVVTWVIVTVIKWVTYLACKIVMIVIKVVVKFVIRLLKFLVTFLVCIFTDPLEALKSIWEFWKDILDIIEDIFDFYKELVCNIIEYFNDIKTLNCSLTESFGWLGRVLFGFVDGVATTAQHLVETVCDLLSGVRDIVFGILNLNGCRISGGLTNIGTGIGHAILYVFGFAGWILVSGIANNVRKKKLKEIIDSSLKEAFGDNKDRIERIKDEMRFYSCPMGLPVEIDARRMAIRSDEYLWELHVGGNIDLFALAGQINGCAGKKWATQTASVLGEVVYTGTDIRVSYFDLKRFIKEGPGSVPEFTVYPIRLDRFENFLRVAKEKGYQLGLEFSWGTIRDYTIDRTFDPNNRFIPMDKPTQDEVFANFPREGINDPLCKVPALAIFQYLNDDPAFGLTSWFRPPPYENPCPVSQDRIRDYKRKSGLTFTDRIPAFVFKTVLVHELGHYFGLCHKNHNGLEYIMFSPEKSDKTVTGNTFLMYLLLSGGPFFTQNDVKETWRWLTQVAADSCLFP
;
A
#
# COMPACT_ATOMS: atom_id res chain seq x y z
N MET A 1 -38.72 -14.71 -22.14
CA MET A 1 -38.72 -13.35 -22.71
C MET A 1 -38.73 -12.25 -21.64
N THR A 2 -39.48 -12.41 -20.53
CA THR A 2 -39.58 -11.41 -19.44
C THR A 2 -38.28 -11.15 -18.67
N LEU A 3 -37.40 -12.16 -18.52
CA LEU A 3 -36.14 -12.01 -17.76
C LEU A 3 -35.06 -11.28 -18.57
N LEU A 4 -34.93 -11.59 -19.87
CA LEU A 4 -34.02 -10.89 -20.77
C LEU A 4 -34.37 -9.40 -20.91
N VAL A 5 -35.66 -9.08 -21.02
CA VAL A 5 -36.13 -7.69 -21.05
C VAL A 5 -35.79 -6.97 -19.75
N LYS A 6 -36.01 -7.59 -18.58
CA LYS A 6 -35.64 -6.99 -17.28
C LYS A 6 -34.14 -6.71 -17.16
N VAL A 7 -33.30 -7.64 -17.60
CA VAL A 7 -31.83 -7.46 -17.59
C VAL A 7 -31.42 -6.34 -18.54
N VAL A 8 -31.93 -6.34 -19.78
CA VAL A 8 -31.60 -5.30 -20.77
C VAL A 8 -32.07 -3.91 -20.31
N THR A 9 -33.30 -3.80 -19.79
CA THR A 9 -33.81 -2.53 -19.24
C THR A 9 -32.99 -2.07 -18.05
N TRP A 10 -32.60 -2.98 -17.15
CA TRP A 10 -31.75 -2.63 -16.00
C TRP A 10 -30.37 -2.14 -16.44
N VAL A 11 -29.71 -2.83 -17.37
CA VAL A 11 -28.41 -2.41 -17.93
C VAL A 11 -28.52 -1.03 -18.57
N ILE A 12 -29.52 -0.80 -19.42
CA ILE A 12 -29.70 0.49 -20.11
C ILE A 12 -29.96 1.62 -19.10
N VAL A 13 -30.86 1.43 -18.13
CA VAL A 13 -31.16 2.45 -17.12
C VAL A 13 -29.93 2.75 -16.26
N THR A 14 -29.16 1.72 -15.89
CA THR A 14 -27.93 1.88 -15.10
C THR A 14 -26.86 2.63 -15.87
N VAL A 15 -26.62 2.26 -17.14
CA VAL A 15 -25.63 2.93 -18.00
C VAL A 15 -26.02 4.38 -18.27
N ILE A 16 -27.29 4.67 -18.59
CA ILE A 16 -27.74 6.05 -18.85
C ILE A 16 -27.56 6.94 -17.61
N LYS A 17 -28.03 6.48 -16.44
CA LYS A 17 -27.85 7.23 -15.18
C LYS A 17 -26.37 7.50 -14.90
N TRP A 18 -25.50 6.53 -15.18
CA TRP A 18 -24.06 6.66 -15.01
C TRP A 18 -23.46 7.69 -15.96
N VAL A 19 -23.75 7.61 -17.26
CA VAL A 19 -23.24 8.57 -18.25
C VAL A 19 -23.69 9.99 -17.89
N THR A 20 -24.94 10.18 -17.48
CA THR A 20 -25.44 11.50 -17.06
C THR A 20 -24.74 12.00 -15.80
N TYR A 21 -24.58 11.17 -14.76
CA TYR A 21 -23.87 11.53 -13.54
C TYR A 21 -22.42 11.91 -13.80
N LEU A 22 -21.70 11.10 -14.60
CA LEU A 22 -20.30 11.33 -14.98
C LEU A 22 -20.16 12.65 -15.74
N ALA A 23 -21.03 12.89 -16.74
CA ALA A 23 -21.03 14.12 -17.52
C ALA A 23 -21.27 15.36 -16.65
N CYS A 24 -22.26 15.33 -15.75
CA CYS A 24 -22.52 16.43 -14.82
C CYS A 24 -21.33 16.71 -13.89
N LYS A 25 -20.69 15.65 -13.37
CA LYS A 25 -19.51 15.78 -12.49
C LYS A 25 -18.31 16.39 -13.23
N ILE A 26 -18.06 15.95 -14.46
CA ILE A 26 -17.01 16.51 -15.34
C ILE A 26 -17.25 18.01 -15.57
N VAL A 27 -18.47 18.40 -15.95
CA VAL A 27 -18.80 19.80 -16.23
C VAL A 27 -18.59 20.70 -14.99
N MET A 28 -19.08 20.28 -13.82
CA MET A 28 -18.93 21.05 -12.58
C MET A 28 -17.46 21.29 -12.22
N ILE A 29 -16.60 20.31 -12.50
CA ILE A 29 -15.18 20.39 -12.15
C ILE A 29 -14.41 21.21 -13.16
N VAL A 30 -14.71 21.10 -14.46
CA VAL A 30 -14.17 22.01 -15.48
C VAL A 30 -14.49 23.45 -15.11
N ILE A 31 -15.72 23.76 -14.70
CA ILE A 31 -16.10 25.10 -14.23
C ILE A 31 -15.27 25.51 -13.01
N LYS A 32 -15.13 24.64 -12.00
CA LYS A 32 -14.35 24.92 -10.79
C LYS A 32 -12.87 25.20 -11.10
N VAL A 33 -12.26 24.40 -11.97
CA VAL A 33 -10.86 24.55 -12.42
C VAL A 33 -10.68 25.88 -13.16
N VAL A 34 -11.58 26.19 -14.11
CA VAL A 34 -11.52 27.44 -14.88
C VAL A 34 -11.66 28.65 -13.96
N VAL A 35 -12.62 28.65 -13.03
CA VAL A 35 -12.81 29.75 -12.07
C VAL A 35 -11.60 29.92 -11.16
N LYS A 36 -11.05 28.83 -10.59
CA LYS A 36 -9.82 28.88 -9.77
C LYS A 36 -8.65 29.44 -10.55
N PHE A 37 -8.46 29.00 -11.80
CA PHE A 37 -7.38 29.47 -12.67
C PHE A 37 -7.49 30.97 -12.94
N VAL A 38 -8.68 31.46 -13.31
CA VAL A 38 -8.91 32.89 -13.59
C VAL A 38 -8.62 33.75 -12.35
N ILE A 39 -9.08 33.33 -11.16
CA ILE A 39 -8.84 34.07 -9.91
C ILE A 39 -7.33 34.11 -9.59
N ARG A 40 -6.63 32.98 -9.71
CA ARG A 40 -5.17 32.90 -9.46
C ARG A 40 -4.37 33.71 -10.47
N LEU A 41 -4.76 33.70 -11.75
CA LEU A 41 -4.15 34.51 -12.79
C LEU A 41 -4.33 36.01 -12.52
N LEU A 42 -5.55 36.44 -12.14
CA LEU A 42 -5.81 37.84 -11.79
C LEU A 42 -4.99 38.30 -10.57
N LYS A 43 -4.93 37.46 -9.52
CA LYS A 43 -4.09 37.72 -8.34
C LYS A 43 -2.62 37.87 -8.73
N PHE A 44 -2.11 36.96 -9.57
CA PHE A 44 -0.75 37.04 -10.08
C PHE A 44 -0.51 38.32 -10.88
N LEU A 45 -1.39 38.68 -11.82
CA LEU A 45 -1.22 39.88 -12.65
C LEU A 45 -1.18 41.15 -11.82
N VAL A 46 -2.07 41.30 -10.83
CA VAL A 46 -2.08 42.45 -9.93
C VAL A 46 -0.79 42.49 -9.10
N THR A 47 -0.40 41.37 -8.49
CA THR A 47 0.81 41.29 -7.66
C THR A 47 2.07 41.57 -8.48
N PHE A 48 2.18 40.95 -9.65
CA PHE A 48 3.31 41.12 -10.55
C PHE A 48 3.42 42.57 -11.07
N LEU A 49 2.31 43.18 -11.49
CA LEU A 49 2.31 44.58 -11.95
C LEU A 49 2.61 45.57 -10.83
N VAL A 50 2.23 45.30 -9.58
CA VAL A 50 2.63 46.16 -8.46
C VAL A 50 4.11 45.96 -8.14
N CYS A 51 4.58 44.72 -8.07
CA CYS A 51 5.97 44.39 -7.72
C CYS A 51 6.97 44.81 -8.80
N ILE A 52 6.65 44.73 -10.09
CA ILE A 52 7.57 45.12 -11.17
C ILE A 52 7.98 46.60 -11.09
N PHE A 53 7.09 47.47 -10.57
CA PHE A 53 7.38 48.90 -10.39
C PHE A 53 7.89 49.26 -8.99
N THR A 54 7.87 48.33 -8.02
CA THR A 54 8.25 48.60 -6.62
C THR A 54 9.47 47.80 -6.17
N ASP A 55 9.50 46.49 -6.39
CA ASP A 55 10.63 45.59 -6.10
C ASP A 55 10.74 44.46 -7.16
N PRO A 56 11.72 44.53 -8.07
CA PRO A 56 11.89 43.55 -9.14
C PRO A 56 12.29 42.15 -8.65
N LEU A 57 12.87 42.00 -7.45
CA LEU A 57 13.15 40.68 -6.87
C LEU A 57 11.88 40.04 -6.29
N GLU A 58 10.95 40.85 -5.80
CA GLU A 58 9.65 40.39 -5.33
C GLU A 58 8.74 39.97 -6.49
N ALA A 59 8.86 40.63 -7.65
CA ALA A 59 8.21 40.21 -8.90
C ALA A 59 8.65 38.81 -9.36
N LEU A 60 9.90 38.40 -9.10
CA LEU A 60 10.35 37.02 -9.37
C LEU A 60 9.72 36.01 -8.41
N LYS A 61 9.49 36.38 -7.14
CA LYS A 61 8.78 35.52 -6.18
C LYS A 61 7.32 35.32 -6.56
N SER A 62 6.65 36.36 -7.07
CA SER A 62 5.25 36.24 -7.50
C SER A 62 5.08 35.29 -8.70
N ILE A 63 6.08 35.19 -9.58
CA ILE A 63 6.12 34.18 -10.65
C ILE A 63 6.20 32.76 -10.06
N TRP A 64 7.03 32.56 -9.04
CA TRP A 64 7.15 31.27 -8.36
C TRP A 64 5.89 30.88 -7.59
N GLU A 65 5.24 31.83 -6.95
CA GLU A 65 3.93 31.62 -6.29
C GLU A 65 2.84 31.26 -7.29
N PHE A 66 2.78 31.96 -8.43
CA PHE A 66 1.87 31.62 -9.51
C PHE A 66 2.13 30.23 -10.09
N TRP A 67 3.42 29.84 -10.19
CA TRP A 67 3.79 28.49 -10.59
C TRP A 67 3.26 27.44 -9.61
N LYS A 68 3.40 27.65 -8.29
CA LYS A 68 2.79 26.76 -7.29
C LYS A 68 1.26 26.73 -7.37
N ASP A 69 0.64 27.88 -7.58
CA ASP A 69 -0.80 28.00 -7.82
C ASP A 69 -1.25 27.22 -9.07
N ILE A 70 -0.41 27.12 -10.11
CA ILE A 70 -0.66 26.24 -11.26
C ILE A 70 -0.51 24.77 -10.87
N LEU A 71 0.54 24.42 -10.10
CA LEU A 71 0.76 23.05 -9.64
C LEU A 71 -0.40 22.54 -8.77
N ASP A 72 -0.91 23.36 -7.85
CA ASP A 72 -2.10 23.05 -7.07
C ASP A 72 -3.34 22.79 -7.95
N ILE A 73 -3.52 23.54 -9.05
CA ILE A 73 -4.63 23.29 -10.00
C ILE A 73 -4.43 21.95 -10.71
N ILE A 74 -3.19 21.65 -11.10
CA ILE A 74 -2.85 20.35 -11.68
C ILE A 74 -3.13 19.24 -10.65
N GLU A 75 -2.90 19.49 -9.36
CA GLU A 75 -3.13 18.54 -8.27
C GLU A 75 -4.63 18.24 -8.12
N ASP A 76 -5.46 19.30 -8.11
CA ASP A 76 -6.92 19.20 -8.12
C ASP A 76 -7.42 18.39 -9.33
N ILE A 77 -6.81 18.57 -10.51
CA ILE A 77 -7.17 17.82 -11.73
C ILE A 77 -6.80 16.35 -11.58
N PHE A 78 -5.60 16.02 -11.08
CA PHE A 78 -5.20 14.63 -10.84
C PHE A 78 -6.07 13.97 -9.76
N ASP A 79 -6.42 14.69 -8.70
CA ASP A 79 -7.32 14.20 -7.66
C ASP A 79 -8.73 13.94 -8.20
N PHE A 80 -9.21 14.78 -9.11
CA PHE A 80 -10.46 14.51 -9.82
C PHE A 80 -10.38 13.26 -10.73
N TYR A 81 -9.32 13.12 -11.53
CA TYR A 81 -9.14 11.92 -12.35
C TYR A 81 -9.08 10.68 -11.48
N LYS A 82 -8.37 10.74 -10.34
CA LYS A 82 -8.34 9.68 -9.35
C LYS A 82 -9.73 9.40 -8.81
N GLU A 83 -10.52 10.41 -8.44
CA GLU A 83 -11.89 10.25 -7.94
C GLU A 83 -12.82 9.60 -8.99
N LEU A 84 -12.75 10.02 -10.26
CA LEU A 84 -13.53 9.39 -11.33
C LEU A 84 -13.17 7.92 -11.52
N VAL A 85 -11.86 7.63 -11.57
CA VAL A 85 -11.35 6.27 -11.79
C VAL A 85 -11.61 5.40 -10.55
N CYS A 86 -11.47 5.93 -9.34
CA CYS A 86 -11.82 5.22 -8.10
C CYS A 86 -13.32 4.95 -7.97
N ASN A 87 -14.19 5.89 -8.37
CA ASN A 87 -15.63 5.65 -8.36
C ASN A 87 -16.01 4.48 -9.31
N ILE A 88 -15.26 4.28 -10.40
CA ILE A 88 -15.44 3.12 -11.28
C ILE A 88 -15.15 1.79 -10.55
N ILE A 89 -14.23 1.76 -9.57
CA ILE A 89 -13.93 0.57 -8.77
C ILE A 89 -15.11 0.16 -7.90
N GLU A 90 -15.78 1.12 -7.26
CA GLU A 90 -16.96 0.86 -6.42
C GLU A 90 -18.07 0.17 -7.23
N TYR A 91 -18.30 0.63 -8.46
CA TYR A 91 -19.25 -0.02 -9.36
C TYR A 91 -18.83 -1.42 -9.79
N PHE A 92 -17.53 -1.68 -10.01
CA PHE A 92 -17.06 -3.04 -10.29
C PHE A 92 -17.28 -3.98 -9.09
N ASN A 93 -17.16 -3.47 -7.86
CA ASN A 93 -17.47 -4.22 -6.65
C ASN A 93 -18.97 -4.54 -6.55
N ASP A 94 -19.84 -3.59 -6.89
CA ASP A 94 -21.30 -3.84 -6.96
C ASP A 94 -21.64 -4.90 -8.01
N ILE A 95 -21.03 -4.81 -9.20
CA ILE A 95 -21.18 -5.79 -10.27
C ILE A 95 -20.70 -7.17 -9.81
N LYS A 96 -19.56 -7.28 -9.13
CA LYS A 96 -19.05 -8.54 -8.57
C LYS A 96 -20.00 -9.15 -7.55
N THR A 97 -20.56 -8.33 -6.67
CA THR A 97 -21.49 -8.77 -5.63
C THR A 97 -22.78 -9.32 -6.25
N LEU A 98 -23.33 -8.60 -7.23
CA LEU A 98 -24.45 -9.06 -8.05
C LEU A 98 -24.12 -10.34 -8.82
N ASN A 99 -22.92 -10.41 -9.39
CA ASN A 99 -22.44 -11.54 -10.18
C ASN A 99 -22.32 -12.81 -9.32
N CYS A 100 -21.88 -12.69 -8.07
CA CYS A 100 -21.84 -13.80 -7.13
C CYS A 100 -23.25 -14.35 -6.83
N SER A 101 -24.23 -13.47 -6.57
CA SER A 101 -25.63 -13.84 -6.32
C SER A 101 -26.29 -14.52 -7.54
N LEU A 102 -25.98 -14.04 -8.75
CA LEU A 102 -26.50 -14.63 -9.98
C LEU A 102 -25.81 -15.95 -10.34
N THR A 103 -24.51 -16.10 -10.05
CA THR A 103 -23.76 -17.33 -10.34
C THR A 103 -24.34 -18.53 -9.60
N GLU A 104 -24.75 -18.35 -8.34
CA GLU A 104 -25.41 -19.39 -7.53
C GLU A 104 -26.79 -19.75 -8.08
N SER A 105 -27.53 -18.77 -8.58
CA SER A 105 -28.89 -18.96 -9.13
C SER A 105 -28.94 -19.75 -10.44
N PHE A 106 -27.86 -19.77 -11.22
CA PHE A 106 -27.84 -20.35 -12.58
C PHE A 106 -26.99 -21.63 -12.74
N GLY A 107 -26.51 -22.22 -11.64
CA GLY A 107 -25.86 -23.54 -11.66
C GLY A 107 -24.59 -23.59 -12.52
N TRP A 108 -24.49 -24.56 -13.45
CA TRP A 108 -23.29 -24.75 -14.28
C TRP A 108 -23.18 -23.71 -15.41
N LEU A 109 -24.31 -23.32 -16.01
CA LEU A 109 -24.39 -22.30 -17.06
C LEU A 109 -24.07 -20.90 -16.50
N GLY A 110 -24.52 -20.64 -15.27
CA GLY A 110 -24.13 -19.44 -14.51
C GLY A 110 -22.63 -19.34 -14.34
N ARG A 111 -21.95 -20.42 -13.92
CA ARG A 111 -20.50 -20.44 -13.71
C ARG A 111 -19.68 -20.08 -14.96
N VAL A 112 -20.14 -20.45 -16.16
CA VAL A 112 -19.43 -20.15 -17.41
C VAL A 112 -19.67 -18.70 -17.85
N LEU A 113 -20.93 -18.25 -17.92
CA LEU A 113 -21.29 -16.91 -18.37
C LEU A 113 -20.85 -15.83 -17.37
N PHE A 114 -21.11 -16.05 -16.09
CA PHE A 114 -20.76 -15.09 -15.04
C PHE A 114 -19.29 -15.20 -14.62
N GLY A 115 -18.62 -16.33 -14.87
CA GLY A 115 -17.17 -16.44 -14.73
C GLY A 115 -16.42 -15.54 -15.73
N PHE A 116 -16.96 -15.37 -16.94
CA PHE A 116 -16.43 -14.41 -17.91
C PHE A 116 -16.66 -12.96 -17.43
N VAL A 117 -17.85 -12.63 -16.94
CA VAL A 117 -18.17 -11.30 -16.40
C VAL A 117 -17.33 -10.98 -15.17
N ASP A 118 -17.11 -11.94 -14.27
CA ASP A 118 -16.22 -11.80 -13.09
C ASP A 118 -14.78 -11.56 -13.51
N GLY A 119 -14.32 -12.30 -14.52
CA GLY A 119 -13.02 -12.14 -15.14
C GLY A 119 -12.85 -10.74 -15.69
N VAL A 120 -13.80 -10.25 -16.49
CA VAL A 120 -13.79 -8.90 -17.07
C VAL A 120 -13.90 -7.82 -16.00
N ALA A 121 -14.76 -7.97 -14.99
CA ALA A 121 -14.93 -6.98 -13.92
C ALA A 121 -13.69 -6.90 -13.02
N THR A 122 -13.09 -8.04 -12.65
CA THR A 122 -11.83 -8.10 -11.89
C THR A 122 -10.68 -7.50 -12.69
N THR A 123 -10.63 -7.81 -13.99
CA THR A 123 -9.65 -7.28 -14.93
C THR A 123 -9.77 -5.77 -15.06
N ALA A 124 -11.00 -5.25 -15.23
CA ALA A 124 -11.25 -3.82 -15.33
C ALA A 124 -10.98 -3.10 -14.01
N GLN A 125 -11.30 -3.71 -12.86
CA GLN A 125 -10.94 -3.18 -11.55
C GLN A 125 -9.42 -3.07 -11.39
N HIS A 126 -8.66 -4.13 -11.66
CA HIS A 126 -7.20 -4.07 -11.56
C HIS A 126 -6.58 -3.10 -12.57
N LEU A 127 -7.16 -2.97 -13.77
CA LEU A 127 -6.74 -1.96 -14.74
C LEU A 127 -6.94 -0.55 -14.18
N VAL A 128 -8.11 -0.28 -13.63
CA VAL A 128 -8.50 1.01 -13.04
C VAL A 128 -7.64 1.32 -11.80
N GLU A 129 -7.37 0.32 -10.95
CA GLU A 129 -6.44 0.43 -9.81
C GLU A 129 -5.00 0.69 -10.27
N THR A 130 -4.54 0.00 -11.31
CA THR A 130 -3.21 0.22 -11.91
C THR A 130 -3.12 1.62 -12.52
N VAL A 131 -4.18 2.08 -13.18
CA VAL A 131 -4.27 3.45 -13.71
C VAL A 131 -4.28 4.47 -12.56
N CYS A 132 -5.00 4.25 -11.47
CA CYS A 132 -4.96 5.12 -10.28
C CYS A 132 -3.57 5.19 -9.64
N ASP A 133 -2.92 4.04 -9.46
CA ASP A 133 -1.56 3.95 -8.91
C ASP A 133 -0.54 4.58 -9.87
N LEU A 134 -0.70 4.38 -11.19
CA LEU A 134 0.14 4.98 -12.22
C LEU A 134 -0.08 6.49 -12.29
N LEU A 135 -1.33 6.97 -12.21
CA LEU A 135 -1.64 8.39 -12.16
C LEU A 135 -1.06 9.02 -10.88
N SER A 136 -1.05 8.30 -9.77
CA SER A 136 -0.38 8.75 -8.53
C SER A 136 1.13 8.79 -8.69
N GLY A 137 1.75 7.79 -9.33
CA GLY A 137 3.18 7.79 -9.63
C GLY A 137 3.60 8.83 -10.67
N VAL A 138 2.80 9.01 -11.73
CA VAL A 138 2.96 10.04 -12.76
C VAL A 138 2.76 11.41 -12.14
N ARG A 139 1.76 11.60 -11.27
CA ARG A 139 1.63 12.78 -10.42
C ARG A 139 2.91 13.01 -9.64
N ASP A 140 3.39 12.06 -8.84
CA ASP A 140 4.59 12.24 -8.02
C ASP A 140 5.86 12.57 -8.85
N ILE A 141 5.98 12.00 -10.05
CA ILE A 141 7.05 12.29 -11.02
C ILE A 141 6.88 13.68 -11.63
N VAL A 142 5.69 14.01 -12.14
CA VAL A 142 5.37 15.31 -12.76
C VAL A 142 5.51 16.43 -11.72
N PHE A 143 4.97 16.26 -10.52
CA PHE A 143 5.19 17.19 -9.41
C PHE A 143 6.65 17.19 -8.96
N GLY A 144 7.37 16.07 -8.98
CA GLY A 144 8.81 16.03 -8.69
C GLY A 144 9.64 16.84 -9.69
N ILE A 145 9.30 16.74 -10.98
CA ILE A 145 9.95 17.46 -12.09
C ILE A 145 9.57 18.95 -12.07
N LEU A 146 8.28 19.26 -11.94
CA LEU A 146 7.78 20.64 -11.96
C LEU A 146 8.10 21.42 -10.67
N ASN A 147 8.29 20.73 -9.54
CA ASN A 147 8.86 21.31 -8.32
C ASN A 147 10.40 21.44 -8.37
N LEU A 148 11.05 21.10 -9.48
CA LEU A 148 12.52 21.17 -9.62
C LEU A 148 13.26 20.42 -8.49
N ASN A 149 12.70 19.30 -8.04
CA ASN A 149 13.34 18.49 -7.00
C ASN A 149 14.47 17.66 -7.64
N GLY A 150 15.67 18.24 -7.68
CA GLY A 150 16.87 17.64 -8.27
C GLY A 150 17.18 16.21 -7.78
N CYS A 151 16.80 15.86 -6.54
CA CYS A 151 16.95 14.51 -5.99
C CYS A 151 15.92 13.50 -6.52
N ARG A 152 14.66 13.94 -6.70
CA ARG A 152 13.66 13.13 -7.41
C ARG A 152 13.99 13.00 -8.90
N ILE A 153 14.54 14.06 -9.49
CA ILE A 153 14.95 14.12 -10.89
C ILE A 153 16.18 13.24 -11.14
N SER A 154 17.20 13.22 -10.27
CA SER A 154 18.38 12.35 -10.46
C SER A 154 18.07 10.87 -10.24
N GLY A 155 17.16 10.53 -9.29
CA GLY A 155 16.64 9.17 -9.13
C GLY A 155 15.66 8.74 -10.22
N GLY A 156 14.98 9.69 -10.87
CA GLY A 156 14.05 9.47 -11.98
C GLY A 156 14.72 9.45 -13.36
N LEU A 157 15.75 10.27 -13.61
CA LEU A 157 16.40 10.46 -14.90
C LEU A 157 17.17 9.23 -15.38
N THR A 158 17.66 8.38 -14.48
CA THR A 158 18.24 7.08 -14.86
C THR A 158 17.20 6.13 -15.48
N ASN A 159 15.89 6.43 -15.37
CA ASN A 159 14.79 5.64 -15.93
C ASN A 159 13.95 6.36 -17.00
N ILE A 160 14.24 7.63 -17.32
CA ILE A 160 13.39 8.46 -18.22
C ILE A 160 13.41 8.00 -19.69
N GLY A 161 14.38 7.17 -20.11
CA GLY A 161 14.37 6.54 -21.45
C GLY A 161 13.19 5.57 -21.70
N THR A 162 12.43 5.19 -20.67
CA THR A 162 11.37 4.16 -20.76
C THR A 162 9.93 4.71 -20.67
N GLY A 163 9.73 5.95 -20.20
CA GLY A 163 8.39 6.48 -19.87
C GLY A 163 7.42 6.64 -21.05
N ILE A 164 7.91 6.95 -22.26
CA ILE A 164 7.06 7.10 -23.46
C ILE A 164 6.77 5.72 -24.10
N GLY A 165 7.70 4.76 -23.98
CA GLY A 165 7.48 3.37 -24.40
C GLY A 165 6.47 2.64 -23.51
N HIS A 166 6.37 3.02 -22.23
CA HIS A 166 5.44 2.43 -21.26
C HIS A 166 3.97 2.71 -21.62
N ALA A 167 3.60 3.93 -21.99
CA ALA A 167 2.22 4.26 -22.34
C ALA A 167 1.73 3.50 -23.59
N ILE A 168 2.62 3.27 -24.56
CA ILE A 168 2.30 2.57 -25.82
C ILE A 168 2.26 1.04 -25.62
N LEU A 169 3.18 0.46 -24.84
CA LEU A 169 3.21 -0.99 -24.59
C LEU A 169 2.08 -1.47 -23.66
N TYR A 170 1.60 -0.64 -22.74
CA TYR A 170 0.47 -0.96 -21.86
C TYR A 170 -0.86 -1.15 -22.63
N VAL A 171 -1.05 -0.44 -23.74
CA VAL A 171 -2.22 -0.60 -24.60
C VAL A 171 -2.18 -1.93 -25.38
N PHE A 172 -0.98 -2.45 -25.70
CA PHE A 172 -0.82 -3.68 -26.50
C PHE A 172 -0.66 -4.97 -25.67
N GLY A 173 -0.10 -4.92 -24.44
CA GLY A 173 -0.07 -6.08 -23.52
C GLY A 173 -1.44 -6.49 -22.96
N PHE A 174 -2.42 -5.59 -23.08
CA PHE A 174 -3.81 -5.70 -22.61
C PHE A 174 -4.60 -6.87 -23.22
N ALA A 175 -4.42 -7.16 -24.51
CA ALA A 175 -5.22 -8.17 -25.22
C ALA A 175 -4.88 -9.61 -24.80
N GLY A 176 -3.62 -9.89 -24.41
CA GLY A 176 -3.21 -11.21 -23.95
C GLY A 176 -3.65 -11.52 -22.51
N TRP A 177 -3.78 -10.49 -21.68
CA TRP A 177 -4.11 -10.63 -20.26
C TRP A 177 -5.59 -10.93 -19.99
N ILE A 178 -6.51 -10.29 -20.73
CA ILE A 178 -7.98 -10.45 -20.61
C ILE A 178 -8.41 -11.91 -20.82
N LEU A 179 -7.73 -12.63 -21.71
CA LEU A 179 -8.09 -14.01 -22.05
C LEU A 179 -7.54 -15.05 -21.06
N VAL A 180 -6.47 -14.72 -20.32
CA VAL A 180 -5.77 -15.69 -19.45
C VAL A 180 -6.18 -15.55 -17.97
N SER A 181 -6.52 -14.35 -17.50
CA SER A 181 -6.77 -14.06 -16.07
C SER A 181 -8.02 -14.74 -15.50
N GLY A 182 -9.16 -14.71 -16.22
CA GLY A 182 -10.44 -15.26 -15.75
C GLY A 182 -10.45 -16.79 -15.59
N ILE A 183 -9.78 -17.51 -16.50
CA ILE A 183 -9.65 -18.97 -16.43
C ILE A 183 -8.64 -19.37 -15.35
N ALA A 184 -7.52 -18.65 -15.26
CA ALA A 184 -6.49 -18.91 -14.26
C ALA A 184 -7.01 -18.73 -12.81
N ASN A 185 -7.85 -17.73 -12.56
CA ASN A 185 -8.40 -17.46 -11.23
C ASN A 185 -9.33 -18.58 -10.73
N ASN A 186 -10.19 -19.13 -11.59
CA ASN A 186 -11.06 -20.25 -11.23
C ASN A 186 -10.27 -21.53 -10.93
N VAL A 187 -9.25 -21.82 -11.74
CA VAL A 187 -8.35 -22.98 -11.51
C VAL A 187 -7.56 -22.80 -10.20
N ARG A 188 -7.05 -21.59 -9.93
CA ARG A 188 -6.34 -21.28 -8.68
C ARG A 188 -7.26 -21.42 -7.47
N LYS A 189 -8.50 -20.90 -7.53
CA LYS A 189 -9.48 -21.03 -6.43
C LYS A 189 -9.81 -22.48 -6.11
N LYS A 190 -9.96 -23.34 -7.13
CA LYS A 190 -10.18 -24.77 -6.92
C LYS A 190 -9.00 -25.44 -6.22
N LYS A 191 -7.78 -25.20 -6.72
CA LYS A 191 -6.54 -25.74 -6.11
C LYS A 191 -6.32 -25.23 -4.69
N LEU A 192 -6.62 -23.96 -4.43
CA LEU A 192 -6.57 -23.35 -3.11
C LEU A 192 -7.50 -24.12 -2.14
N LYS A 193 -8.76 -24.33 -2.53
CA LYS A 193 -9.70 -25.14 -1.73
C LYS A 193 -9.19 -26.56 -1.47
N GLU A 194 -8.67 -27.23 -2.50
CA GLU A 194 -8.11 -28.58 -2.37
C GLU A 194 -6.94 -28.63 -1.38
N ILE A 195 -6.02 -27.66 -1.43
CA ILE A 195 -4.88 -27.57 -0.50
C ILE A 195 -5.36 -27.35 0.94
N ILE A 196 -6.29 -26.42 1.15
CA ILE A 196 -6.83 -26.09 2.47
C ILE A 196 -7.58 -27.28 3.06
N ASP A 197 -8.51 -27.88 2.31
CA ASP A 197 -9.28 -29.04 2.76
C ASP A 197 -8.38 -30.24 3.07
N SER A 198 -7.33 -30.48 2.26
CA SER A 198 -6.32 -31.49 2.56
C SER A 198 -5.57 -31.20 3.86
N SER A 199 -5.13 -29.97 4.06
CA SER A 199 -4.37 -29.56 5.26
C SER A 199 -5.21 -29.68 6.54
N LEU A 200 -6.49 -29.31 6.48
CA LEU A 200 -7.42 -29.45 7.59
C LEU A 200 -7.73 -30.92 7.91
N LYS A 201 -7.90 -31.77 6.89
CA LYS A 201 -8.12 -33.22 7.07
C LYS A 201 -6.90 -33.91 7.64
N GLU A 202 -5.70 -33.52 7.21
CA GLU A 202 -4.45 -34.07 7.74
C GLU A 202 -4.27 -33.70 9.22
N ALA A 203 -4.56 -32.45 9.59
CA ALA A 203 -4.39 -31.98 10.97
C ALA A 203 -5.52 -32.42 11.92
N PHE A 204 -6.76 -32.52 11.44
CA PHE A 204 -7.96 -32.67 12.28
C PHE A 204 -8.90 -33.79 11.82
N GLY A 205 -8.42 -34.76 11.06
CA GLY A 205 -9.24 -35.82 10.42
C GLY A 205 -10.16 -36.59 11.38
N ASP A 206 -9.77 -36.69 12.66
CA ASP A 206 -10.54 -37.35 13.71
C ASP A 206 -11.75 -36.53 14.19
N ASN A 207 -11.87 -35.26 13.82
CA ASN A 207 -12.93 -34.35 14.27
C ASN A 207 -13.57 -33.60 13.09
N LYS A 208 -14.52 -34.24 12.41
CA LYS A 208 -15.22 -33.68 11.24
C LYS A 208 -15.97 -32.39 11.56
N ASP A 209 -16.62 -32.32 12.72
CA ASP A 209 -17.37 -31.12 13.13
C ASP A 209 -16.43 -29.92 13.29
N ARG A 210 -15.20 -30.15 13.75
CA ARG A 210 -14.16 -29.12 13.83
C ARG A 210 -13.78 -28.59 12.45
N ILE A 211 -13.59 -29.46 11.47
CA ILE A 211 -13.26 -29.06 10.09
C ILE A 211 -14.38 -28.23 9.48
N GLU A 212 -15.64 -28.64 9.65
CA GLU A 212 -16.77 -27.91 9.07
C GLU A 212 -16.97 -26.54 9.72
N ARG A 213 -16.77 -26.40 11.04
CA ARG A 213 -16.79 -25.07 11.69
C ARG A 213 -15.74 -24.11 11.11
N ILE A 214 -14.51 -24.59 10.90
CA ILE A 214 -13.44 -23.79 10.29
C ILE A 214 -13.83 -23.38 8.86
N LYS A 215 -14.38 -24.32 8.08
CA LYS A 215 -14.84 -24.04 6.71
C LYS A 215 -15.96 -23.00 6.68
N ASP A 216 -16.91 -23.08 7.61
CA ASP A 216 -18.00 -22.12 7.71
C ASP A 216 -17.48 -20.72 8.07
N GLU A 217 -16.58 -20.63 9.05
CA GLU A 217 -15.95 -19.36 9.45
C GLU A 217 -15.14 -18.72 8.31
N MET A 218 -14.41 -19.53 7.55
CA MET A 218 -13.68 -19.08 6.36
C MET A 218 -14.56 -18.75 5.16
N ARG A 219 -15.87 -19.02 5.26
CA ARG A 219 -16.82 -18.97 4.15
C ARG A 219 -16.32 -19.80 2.96
N PHE A 220 -15.84 -21.01 3.24
CA PHE A 220 -15.15 -21.91 2.31
C PHE A 220 -15.94 -22.17 1.02
N TYR A 221 -17.27 -22.15 1.11
CA TYR A 221 -18.16 -22.38 -0.03
C TYR A 221 -18.60 -21.08 -0.72
N SER A 222 -18.33 -19.91 -0.15
CA SER A 222 -18.77 -18.60 -0.64
C SER A 222 -17.65 -17.82 -1.35
N CYS A 223 -17.95 -16.58 -1.74
CA CYS A 223 -17.01 -15.63 -2.30
C CYS A 223 -17.21 -14.24 -1.64
N PRO A 224 -16.15 -13.59 -1.14
CA PRO A 224 -14.78 -14.09 -1.02
C PRO A 224 -14.65 -15.22 0.03
N MET A 225 -13.58 -16.01 -0.10
CA MET A 225 -13.23 -17.08 0.84
C MET A 225 -11.89 -16.73 1.49
N GLY A 226 -11.78 -16.92 2.80
CA GLY A 226 -10.52 -16.83 3.52
C GLY A 226 -10.71 -16.87 5.02
N LEU A 227 -9.68 -17.30 5.75
CA LEU A 227 -9.64 -17.22 7.20
C LEU A 227 -9.59 -15.74 7.62
N PRO A 228 -10.55 -15.24 8.43
CA PRO A 228 -10.52 -13.86 8.89
C PRO A 228 -9.26 -13.57 9.71
N VAL A 229 -8.54 -12.53 9.31
CA VAL A 229 -7.35 -12.03 10.01
C VAL A 229 -7.50 -10.52 10.16
N GLU A 230 -7.39 -10.02 11.39
CA GLU A 230 -7.37 -8.59 11.69
C GLU A 230 -5.93 -8.08 11.69
N ILE A 231 -5.65 -7.02 10.93
CA ILE A 231 -4.40 -6.29 10.99
C ILE A 231 -4.60 -5.12 11.96
N ASP A 232 -3.87 -5.13 13.08
CA ASP A 232 -3.70 -3.96 13.95
C ASP A 232 -2.73 -2.99 13.28
N ALA A 233 -3.26 -2.24 12.31
CA ALA A 233 -2.51 -1.31 11.48
C ALA A 233 -2.17 -0.02 12.26
N ARG A 234 -0.87 0.27 12.38
CA ARG A 234 -0.38 1.47 13.06
C ARG A 234 0.70 2.18 12.27
N ARG A 235 0.79 3.50 12.46
CA ARG A 235 1.88 4.32 11.94
C ARG A 235 2.64 4.95 13.10
N MET A 236 3.97 4.94 13.05
CA MET A 236 4.74 5.76 13.99
C MET A 236 4.35 7.22 13.86
N ALA A 237 4.26 7.91 14.98
CA ALA A 237 3.86 9.31 15.05
C ALA A 237 4.81 10.05 15.97
N ILE A 238 5.41 11.14 15.51
CA ILE A 238 6.29 11.99 16.33
C ILE A 238 5.70 13.38 16.38
N ARG A 239 5.46 13.89 17.59
CA ARG A 239 4.94 15.25 17.81
C ARG A 239 6.08 16.27 17.78
N SER A 240 5.78 17.50 17.41
CA SER A 240 6.77 18.58 17.28
C SER A 240 7.22 19.19 18.61
N ASP A 241 6.73 18.71 19.75
CA ASP A 241 6.83 19.37 21.05
C ASP A 241 8.26 19.41 21.61
N GLU A 242 9.13 18.42 21.38
CA GLU A 242 10.57 18.53 21.69
C GLU A 242 11.47 17.66 20.81
N TYR A 243 11.15 16.37 20.70
CA TYR A 243 12.04 15.33 20.18
C TYR A 243 12.33 15.44 18.67
N LEU A 244 11.35 15.91 17.91
CA LEU A 244 11.39 15.97 16.46
C LEU A 244 12.48 16.90 15.91
N TRP A 245 12.74 18.01 16.60
CA TRP A 245 13.75 18.97 16.19
C TRP A 245 15.16 18.36 16.26
N GLU A 246 15.45 17.62 17.33
CA GLU A 246 16.73 16.92 17.51
C GLU A 246 16.94 15.82 16.47
N LEU A 247 15.89 15.06 16.16
CA LEU A 247 15.94 14.06 15.08
C LEU A 247 16.27 14.71 13.73
N HIS A 248 15.74 15.89 13.46
CA HIS A 248 16.05 16.62 12.23
C HIS A 248 17.48 17.16 12.20
N VAL A 249 17.91 17.80 13.28
CA VAL A 249 19.26 18.39 13.39
C VAL A 249 20.35 17.31 13.40
N GLY A 250 20.11 16.20 14.13
CA GLY A 250 20.95 15.00 14.11
C GLY A 250 20.88 14.23 12.79
N GLY A 251 19.87 14.55 11.96
CA GLY A 251 19.65 14.00 10.63
C GLY A 251 19.06 12.59 10.61
N ASN A 252 18.63 12.06 11.75
CA ASN A 252 17.84 10.83 11.80
C ASN A 252 16.56 10.93 10.95
N ILE A 253 16.02 12.14 10.75
CA ILE A 253 14.90 12.41 9.83
C ILE A 253 15.14 13.69 9.01
N ASP A 254 14.53 13.77 7.83
CA ASP A 254 14.44 15.01 7.06
C ASP A 254 12.98 15.48 7.00
N LEU A 255 12.65 16.52 7.77
CA LEU A 255 11.30 17.08 7.84
C LEU A 255 10.83 17.67 6.51
N PHE A 256 11.74 18.26 5.73
CA PHE A 256 11.39 18.77 4.41
C PHE A 256 11.07 17.60 3.47
N ALA A 257 11.89 16.55 3.47
CA ALA A 257 11.64 15.37 2.64
C ALA A 257 10.32 14.67 3.02
N LEU A 258 10.08 14.47 4.32
CA LEU A 258 8.83 13.88 4.84
C LEU A 258 7.60 14.75 4.53
N ALA A 259 7.76 16.07 4.48
CA ALA A 259 6.71 17.00 4.04
C ALA A 259 6.57 17.10 2.51
N GLY A 260 7.40 16.38 1.73
CA GLY A 260 7.41 16.44 0.27
C GLY A 260 8.02 17.73 -0.31
N GLN A 261 8.79 18.47 0.47
CA GLN A 261 9.39 19.77 0.13
C GLN A 261 10.84 19.63 -0.40
N ILE A 262 11.26 20.58 -1.23
CA ILE A 262 12.44 20.48 -2.13
C ILE A 262 13.79 20.70 -1.41
N ASN A 263 13.80 21.23 -0.20
CA ASN A 263 15.00 21.88 0.36
C ASN A 263 16.04 20.98 1.05
N GLY A 264 15.87 19.66 1.09
CA GLY A 264 16.71 18.76 1.92
C GLY A 264 18.07 18.33 1.34
N CYS A 265 18.30 18.50 0.04
CA CYS A 265 19.43 17.83 -0.63
C CYS A 265 20.78 18.56 -0.61
N ALA A 266 20.94 19.59 0.24
CA ALA A 266 22.18 20.35 0.30
C ALA A 266 23.34 19.54 0.91
N GLY A 267 24.07 18.81 0.05
CA GLY A 267 25.48 18.39 0.25
C GLY A 267 25.77 17.37 1.34
N LYS A 268 24.75 16.76 1.95
CA LYS A 268 24.87 15.93 3.14
C LYS A 268 24.40 14.50 2.74
N LYS A 269 25.11 13.44 3.17
CA LYS A 269 25.00 12.02 2.73
C LYS A 269 23.59 11.37 2.79
N TRP A 270 22.53 12.13 3.08
CA TRP A 270 21.13 11.69 3.23
C TRP A 270 20.44 11.27 1.93
N ALA A 271 21.09 11.48 0.78
CA ALA A 271 20.47 11.32 -0.54
C ALA A 271 20.02 9.88 -0.88
N THR A 272 20.38 8.86 -0.11
CA THR A 272 20.11 7.46 -0.49
C THR A 272 18.97 6.78 0.26
N GLN A 273 18.59 7.21 1.47
CA GLN A 273 17.53 6.50 2.23
C GLN A 273 16.30 7.35 2.57
N THR A 274 16.42 8.55 3.15
CA THR A 274 15.24 9.39 3.47
C THR A 274 14.59 10.05 2.26
N ALA A 275 15.35 10.28 1.18
CA ALA A 275 14.83 10.85 -0.07
C ALA A 275 13.78 9.97 -0.80
N SER A 276 13.57 8.73 -0.34
CA SER A 276 12.64 7.76 -0.93
C SER A 276 11.36 7.51 -0.11
N VAL A 277 11.23 8.13 1.07
CA VAL A 277 10.07 7.94 1.96
C VAL A 277 9.05 9.05 1.71
N LEU A 278 7.79 8.70 1.40
CA LEU A 278 6.70 9.69 1.33
C LEU A 278 5.98 9.74 2.68
N GLY A 279 6.59 10.47 3.61
CA GLY A 279 5.99 10.77 4.89
C GLY A 279 4.80 11.71 4.80
N GLU A 280 4.25 12.04 5.96
CA GLU A 280 3.20 13.03 6.12
C GLU A 280 3.52 13.94 7.31
N VAL A 281 3.34 15.25 7.12
CA VAL A 281 3.58 16.26 8.16
C VAL A 281 2.37 17.18 8.22
N VAL A 282 1.57 17.04 9.29
CA VAL A 282 0.27 17.72 9.45
C VAL A 282 0.14 18.34 10.84
N TYR A 283 -0.58 19.45 10.98
CA TYR A 283 -0.85 20.02 12.30
C TYR A 283 -1.60 19.00 13.17
N THR A 284 -1.21 18.88 14.44
CA THR A 284 -1.69 17.83 15.34
C THR A 284 -3.21 17.90 15.48
N GLY A 285 -3.88 16.76 15.31
CA GLY A 285 -5.34 16.67 15.35
C GLY A 285 -6.05 17.13 14.06
N THR A 286 -5.31 17.38 12.97
CA THR A 286 -5.87 17.80 11.68
C THR A 286 -5.31 16.98 10.51
N ASP A 287 -5.91 17.12 9.33
CA ASP A 287 -5.40 16.65 8.04
C ASP A 287 -4.67 17.77 7.25
N ILE A 288 -4.48 18.94 7.87
CA ILE A 288 -3.88 20.11 7.23
C ILE A 288 -2.36 19.98 7.26
N ARG A 289 -1.75 19.97 6.07
CA ARG A 289 -0.29 19.92 5.92
C ARG A 289 0.38 21.15 6.53
N VAL A 290 1.51 20.93 7.18
CA VAL A 290 2.31 22.03 7.73
C VAL A 290 2.93 22.85 6.60
N SER A 291 2.79 24.17 6.70
CA SER A 291 3.34 25.07 5.70
C SER A 291 4.86 25.00 5.64
N TYR A 292 5.45 25.26 4.47
CA TYR A 292 6.91 25.37 4.33
C TYR A 292 7.49 26.44 5.27
N PHE A 293 6.78 27.55 5.46
CA PHE A 293 7.22 28.64 6.33
C PHE A 293 7.26 28.19 7.79
N ASP A 294 6.26 27.45 8.25
CA ASP A 294 6.22 26.94 9.61
C ASP A 294 7.28 25.86 9.83
N LEU A 295 7.50 24.96 8.87
CA LEU A 295 8.61 24.00 8.96
C LEU A 295 9.98 24.71 9.03
N LYS A 296 10.18 25.74 8.19
CA LYS A 296 11.41 26.52 8.22
C LYS A 296 11.58 27.27 9.54
N ARG A 297 10.50 27.82 10.07
CA ARG A 297 10.48 28.52 11.36
C ARG A 297 10.78 27.55 12.50
N PHE A 298 10.11 26.40 12.54
CA PHE A 298 10.35 25.31 13.47
C PHE A 298 11.81 24.87 13.50
N ILE A 299 12.40 24.64 12.34
CA ILE A 299 13.80 24.21 12.24
C ILE A 299 14.75 25.30 12.74
N LYS A 300 14.45 26.58 12.45
CA LYS A 300 15.30 27.72 12.83
C LYS A 300 15.17 28.10 14.31
N GLU A 301 13.95 28.14 14.82
CA GLU A 301 13.60 28.70 16.14
C GLU A 301 13.37 27.62 17.20
N GLY A 302 13.23 26.36 16.79
CA GLY A 302 13.04 25.22 17.69
C GLY A 302 11.57 24.93 18.02
N PRO A 303 11.33 23.95 18.93
CA PRO A 303 9.99 23.58 19.38
C PRO A 303 9.21 24.76 19.99
N GLY A 304 7.89 24.76 19.77
CA GLY A 304 6.99 25.83 20.24
C GLY A 304 6.97 27.11 19.40
N SER A 305 7.81 27.24 18.36
CA SER A 305 7.82 28.40 17.47
C SER A 305 6.66 28.46 16.46
N VAL A 306 5.95 27.34 16.29
CA VAL A 306 4.81 27.16 15.38
C VAL A 306 3.72 26.32 16.05
N PRO A 307 2.47 26.32 15.54
CA PRO A 307 1.45 25.41 16.02
C PRO A 307 1.92 23.96 15.96
N GLU A 308 1.50 23.16 16.94
CA GLU A 308 1.95 21.79 17.07
C GLU A 308 1.60 20.95 15.83
N PHE A 309 2.53 20.09 15.42
CA PHE A 309 2.35 19.20 14.30
C PHE A 309 2.89 17.79 14.57
N THR A 310 2.35 16.83 13.84
CA THR A 310 2.73 15.42 13.91
C THR A 310 3.34 14.98 12.59
N VAL A 311 4.42 14.19 12.70
CA VAL A 311 5.15 13.62 11.58
C VAL A 311 4.91 12.11 11.54
N TYR A 312 4.61 11.60 10.35
CA TYR A 312 4.37 10.20 10.06
C TYR A 312 5.30 9.67 8.97
N PRO A 313 5.67 8.38 9.01
CA PRO A 313 6.57 7.77 8.02
C PRO A 313 5.89 7.43 6.70
N ILE A 314 4.56 7.39 6.69
CA ILE A 314 3.74 7.08 5.52
C ILE A 314 2.48 7.93 5.57
N ARG A 315 2.05 8.43 4.41
CA ARG A 315 0.72 9.05 4.26
C ARG A 315 -0.40 8.06 4.55
N LEU A 316 -1.49 8.53 5.15
CA LEU A 316 -2.63 7.70 5.50
C LEU A 316 -3.20 6.91 4.29
N ASP A 317 -3.48 7.61 3.18
CA ASP A 317 -4.06 7.01 1.97
C ASP A 317 -3.13 5.98 1.31
N ARG A 318 -1.82 6.15 1.47
CA ARG A 318 -0.83 5.20 0.95
C ARG A 318 -0.78 3.93 1.79
N PHE A 319 -0.88 4.06 3.11
CA PHE A 319 -0.97 2.90 4.00
C PHE A 319 -2.26 2.12 3.75
N GLU A 320 -3.40 2.79 3.56
CA GLU A 320 -4.65 2.14 3.15
C GLU A 320 -4.49 1.36 1.84
N ASN A 321 -3.74 1.91 0.87
CA ASN A 321 -3.45 1.19 -0.37
C ASN A 321 -2.63 -0.08 -0.12
N PHE A 322 -1.63 -0.04 0.76
CA PHE A 322 -0.82 -1.21 1.12
C PHE A 322 -1.68 -2.29 1.79
N LEU A 323 -2.59 -1.89 2.69
CA LEU A 323 -3.53 -2.80 3.35
C LEU A 323 -4.52 -3.44 2.36
N ARG A 324 -5.00 -2.67 1.38
CA ARG A 324 -5.86 -3.17 0.31
C ARG A 324 -5.14 -4.18 -0.59
N VAL A 325 -3.91 -3.89 -0.99
CA VAL A 325 -3.06 -4.84 -1.73
C VAL A 325 -2.82 -6.10 -0.90
N ALA A 326 -2.55 -5.94 0.40
CA ALA A 326 -2.39 -7.07 1.30
C ALA A 326 -3.64 -7.94 1.32
N LYS A 327 -4.84 -7.37 1.48
CA LYS A 327 -6.11 -8.10 1.42
C LYS A 327 -6.31 -8.86 0.12
N GLU A 328 -6.08 -8.20 -1.02
CA GLU A 328 -6.20 -8.82 -2.33
C GLU A 328 -5.27 -10.03 -2.47
N LYS A 329 -4.00 -9.88 -2.09
CA LYS A 329 -3.00 -10.95 -2.18
C LYS A 329 -3.17 -12.01 -1.09
N GLY A 330 -3.72 -11.65 0.08
CA GLY A 330 -4.05 -12.56 1.18
C GLY A 330 -5.02 -13.65 0.76
N TYR A 331 -6.00 -13.33 -0.11
CA TYR A 331 -6.90 -14.34 -0.65
C TYR A 331 -6.19 -15.44 -1.43
N GLN A 332 -5.01 -15.18 -2.00
CA GLN A 332 -4.21 -16.21 -2.67
C GLN A 332 -3.67 -17.26 -1.68
N LEU A 333 -3.49 -16.88 -0.42
CA LEU A 333 -3.15 -17.78 0.70
C LEU A 333 -4.40 -18.36 1.38
N GLY A 334 -5.60 -17.97 0.98
CA GLY A 334 -6.83 -18.33 1.71
C GLY A 334 -6.97 -17.58 3.04
N LEU A 335 -6.38 -16.38 3.15
CA LEU A 335 -6.52 -15.47 4.27
C LEU A 335 -7.37 -14.27 3.85
N GLU A 336 -8.22 -13.78 4.74
CA GLU A 336 -8.99 -12.56 4.55
C GLU A 336 -8.52 -11.49 5.54
N PHE A 337 -7.66 -10.60 5.05
CA PHE A 337 -7.21 -9.48 5.87
C PHE A 337 -8.31 -8.41 5.98
N SER A 338 -8.47 -7.93 7.21
CA SER A 338 -9.32 -6.82 7.60
C SER A 338 -8.53 -5.89 8.51
N TRP A 339 -8.93 -4.64 8.62
CA TRP A 339 -8.35 -3.69 9.58
C TRP A 339 -9.43 -2.72 10.01
N GLY A 340 -9.32 -2.24 11.26
CA GLY A 340 -10.14 -1.14 11.75
C GLY A 340 -9.59 0.22 11.29
N THR A 341 -9.65 1.21 12.16
CA THR A 341 -8.97 2.49 11.93
C THR A 341 -7.45 2.32 12.05
N ILE A 342 -6.68 2.92 11.14
CA ILE A 342 -5.22 3.02 11.29
C ILE A 342 -4.93 3.90 12.52
N ARG A 343 -4.16 3.38 13.47
CA ARG A 343 -3.84 4.06 14.73
C ARG A 343 -2.45 4.66 14.75
N ASP A 344 -2.28 5.69 15.56
CA ASP A 344 -0.95 6.24 15.80
C ASP A 344 -0.22 5.43 16.88
N TYR A 345 1.07 5.24 16.66
CA TYR A 345 2.01 4.74 17.65
C TYR A 345 2.97 5.88 17.99
N THR A 346 2.61 6.66 19.00
CA THR A 346 3.35 7.88 19.37
C THR A 346 4.71 7.53 19.97
N ILE A 347 5.76 8.10 19.40
CA ILE A 347 7.13 8.04 19.92
C ILE A 347 7.43 9.43 20.50
N ASP A 348 7.77 9.47 21.78
CA ASP A 348 8.26 10.66 22.47
C ASP A 348 9.63 10.40 23.11
N ARG A 349 10.20 11.44 23.74
CA ARG A 349 11.50 11.36 24.41
C ARG A 349 11.52 10.37 25.59
N THR A 350 10.39 10.14 26.25
CA THR A 350 10.32 9.16 27.35
C THR A 350 10.38 7.74 26.82
N PHE A 351 9.80 7.53 25.63
CA PHE A 351 9.82 6.27 24.93
C PHE A 351 11.19 5.99 24.29
N ASP A 352 11.84 7.03 23.73
CA ASP A 352 13.12 6.92 23.06
C ASP A 352 14.19 7.92 23.58
N PRO A 353 14.72 7.72 24.80
CA PRO A 353 15.63 8.69 25.42
C PRO A 353 17.01 8.78 24.76
N ASN A 354 17.37 7.82 23.91
CA ASN A 354 18.71 7.69 23.30
C ASN A 354 18.65 7.60 21.76
N ASN A 355 17.53 7.97 21.15
CA ASN A 355 17.30 7.90 19.71
C ASN A 355 17.52 6.49 19.12
N ARG A 356 17.18 5.45 19.89
CA ARG A 356 17.30 4.04 19.54
C ARG A 356 16.23 3.58 18.55
N PHE A 357 15.07 4.24 18.51
CA PHE A 357 13.94 3.79 17.69
C PHE A 357 13.99 4.30 16.24
N ILE A 358 14.81 5.31 15.97
CA ILE A 358 14.92 5.93 14.65
C ILE A 358 16.39 6.23 14.34
N PRO A 359 17.05 5.43 13.49
CA PRO A 359 16.52 4.28 12.74
C PRO A 359 16.25 3.01 13.58
N MET A 360 15.31 2.17 13.15
CA MET A 360 14.96 0.92 13.83
C MET A 360 15.90 -0.23 13.47
N ASP A 361 16.25 -1.04 14.46
CA ASP A 361 16.92 -2.34 14.30
C ASP A 361 16.06 -3.50 14.83
N LYS A 362 16.55 -4.74 14.73
CA LYS A 362 15.82 -5.93 15.20
C LYS A 362 15.53 -5.89 16.72
N PRO A 363 16.52 -5.63 17.61
CA PRO A 363 16.25 -5.45 19.04
C PRO A 363 15.19 -4.39 19.35
N THR A 364 15.24 -3.28 18.65
CA THR A 364 14.31 -2.15 18.79
C THR A 364 12.91 -2.54 18.34
N GLN A 365 12.78 -3.27 17.22
CA GLN A 365 11.50 -3.82 16.77
C GLN A 365 10.87 -4.70 17.86
N ASP A 366 11.65 -5.57 18.50
CA ASP A 366 11.19 -6.41 19.59
C ASP A 366 10.79 -5.59 20.84
N GLU A 367 11.46 -4.46 21.11
CA GLU A 367 11.06 -3.52 22.17
C GLU A 367 9.73 -2.84 21.84
N VAL A 368 9.53 -2.40 20.60
CA VAL A 368 8.26 -1.83 20.12
C VAL A 368 7.11 -2.81 20.33
N PHE A 369 7.25 -4.05 19.87
CA PHE A 369 6.17 -5.05 19.98
C PHE A 369 5.94 -5.55 21.40
N ALA A 370 6.89 -5.36 22.32
CA ALA A 370 6.67 -5.61 23.74
C ALA A 370 5.58 -4.71 24.33
N ASN A 371 5.39 -3.52 23.75
CA ASN A 371 4.42 -2.52 24.21
C ASN A 371 3.04 -2.67 23.56
N PHE A 372 2.88 -3.65 22.65
CA PHE A 372 1.57 -3.97 22.11
C PHE A 372 0.81 -4.83 23.15
N PRO A 373 -0.50 -4.60 23.35
CA PRO A 373 -1.30 -5.38 24.30
C PRO A 373 -1.43 -6.82 23.80
N ARG A 374 -0.50 -7.66 24.25
CA ARG A 374 -0.37 -9.08 23.94
C ARG A 374 -0.19 -9.82 25.28
N GLU A 375 -1.20 -10.60 25.65
CA GLU A 375 -1.35 -11.32 26.91
C GLU A 375 -0.48 -12.61 26.99
N GLY A 376 0.11 -13.05 25.87
CA GLY A 376 1.19 -14.02 25.84
C GLY A 376 0.92 -15.28 25.00
N ILE A 377 1.09 -16.47 25.58
CA ILE A 377 1.01 -17.74 24.82
C ILE A 377 -0.41 -18.03 24.27
N ASN A 378 -1.41 -17.23 24.64
CA ASN A 378 -2.77 -17.36 24.12
C ASN A 378 -3.15 -16.18 23.21
N ASP A 379 -2.17 -15.37 22.80
CA ASP A 379 -2.46 -14.22 21.95
C ASP A 379 -3.12 -14.63 20.63
N PRO A 380 -4.15 -13.90 20.18
CA PRO A 380 -4.78 -14.16 18.90
C PRO A 380 -3.76 -13.89 17.80
N LEU A 381 -3.18 -14.94 17.21
CA LEU A 381 -2.24 -14.80 16.10
C LEU A 381 -2.91 -14.31 14.83
N CYS A 382 -4.24 -14.39 14.79
CA CYS A 382 -5.07 -13.80 13.75
C CYS A 382 -5.35 -12.32 13.98
N LYS A 383 -4.75 -11.69 15.01
CA LYS A 383 -4.62 -10.25 15.14
C LYS A 383 -3.15 -9.85 14.98
N VAL A 384 -2.79 -9.26 13.84
CA VAL A 384 -1.41 -9.00 13.44
C VAL A 384 -1.06 -7.51 13.56
N PRO A 385 -0.21 -7.10 14.51
CA PRO A 385 0.41 -5.79 14.56
C PRO A 385 1.24 -5.53 13.33
N ALA A 386 0.87 -4.49 12.58
CA ALA A 386 1.61 -4.00 11.44
C ALA A 386 1.94 -2.52 11.68
N LEU A 387 3.23 -2.20 11.81
CA LEU A 387 3.68 -0.85 12.12
C LEU A 387 4.48 -0.25 10.95
N ALA A 388 3.99 0.84 10.38
CA ALA A 388 4.77 1.66 9.47
C ALA A 388 5.82 2.47 10.25
N ILE A 389 7.08 2.42 9.82
CA ILE A 389 8.23 3.05 10.50
C ILE A 389 8.99 3.98 9.56
N PHE A 390 9.79 4.91 10.12
CA PHE A 390 10.54 5.89 9.34
C PHE A 390 11.66 5.30 8.50
N GLN A 391 12.50 4.45 9.10
CA GLN A 391 13.65 3.84 8.44
C GLN A 391 14.25 2.73 9.31
N TYR A 392 14.97 1.82 8.67
CA TYR A 392 15.88 0.88 9.32
C TYR A 392 17.30 1.45 9.39
N LEU A 393 18.17 0.82 10.18
CA LEU A 393 19.59 1.22 10.25
C LEU A 393 20.23 1.21 8.86
N ASN A 394 21.13 2.16 8.59
CA ASN A 394 21.73 2.34 7.26
C ASN A 394 22.41 1.07 6.70
N ASP A 395 22.87 0.17 7.56
CA ASP A 395 23.51 -1.09 7.20
C ASP A 395 22.52 -2.25 6.97
N ASP A 396 21.23 -2.04 7.23
CA ASP A 396 20.15 -3.00 6.96
C ASP A 396 19.37 -2.59 5.70
N PRO A 397 19.55 -3.29 4.56
CA PRO A 397 18.81 -3.00 3.33
C PRO A 397 17.34 -3.44 3.40
N ALA A 398 16.83 -3.84 4.58
CA ALA A 398 15.46 -4.27 4.77
C ALA A 398 14.45 -3.19 4.35
N PHE A 399 13.38 -3.66 3.68
CA PHE A 399 12.18 -2.86 3.44
C PHE A 399 11.08 -3.16 4.46
N GLY A 400 11.18 -4.32 5.10
CA GLY A 400 10.32 -4.80 6.16
C GLY A 400 11.09 -5.76 7.06
N LEU A 401 10.60 -5.90 8.29
CA LEU A 401 11.08 -6.89 9.23
C LEU A 401 9.87 -7.54 9.88
N THR A 402 9.94 -8.85 10.08
CA THR A 402 8.92 -9.59 10.83
C THR A 402 9.54 -10.19 12.07
N SER A 403 8.97 -9.87 13.22
CA SER A 403 9.25 -10.54 14.50
C SER A 403 8.30 -11.74 14.63
N TRP A 404 8.89 -12.94 14.63
CA TRP A 404 8.15 -14.19 14.52
C TRP A 404 7.56 -14.57 15.86
N PHE A 405 6.25 -14.83 15.90
CA PHE A 405 5.70 -15.61 16.99
C PHE A 405 6.00 -17.09 16.72
N ARG A 406 6.74 -17.75 17.62
CA ARG A 406 6.95 -19.21 17.59
C ARG A 406 7.39 -19.77 16.21
N PRO A 407 8.69 -19.88 15.87
CA PRO A 407 9.03 -20.84 14.85
C PRO A 407 8.49 -22.23 15.23
N PRO A 408 8.00 -22.97 14.23
CA PRO A 408 7.55 -24.34 14.46
C PRO A 408 8.71 -25.16 15.06
N PRO A 409 8.43 -26.14 15.94
CA PRO A 409 9.44 -27.02 16.51
C PRO A 409 10.09 -28.00 15.51
N TYR A 410 9.80 -27.87 14.21
CA TYR A 410 10.26 -28.78 13.16
C TYR A 410 11.30 -28.14 12.24
N GLU A 411 11.94 -28.99 11.41
CA GLU A 411 12.79 -28.63 10.27
C GLU A 411 12.05 -27.69 9.33
N ASN A 412 11.98 -26.42 9.71
CA ASN A 412 11.42 -25.38 8.88
C ASN A 412 12.29 -25.31 7.62
N PRO A 413 11.73 -25.39 6.39
CA PRO A 413 12.49 -25.13 5.17
C PRO A 413 13.19 -23.76 5.20
N CYS A 414 12.74 -22.88 6.10
CA CYS A 414 13.31 -21.60 6.44
C CYS A 414 14.08 -21.73 7.77
N PRO A 415 15.42 -21.82 7.77
CA PRO A 415 16.19 -21.91 9.00
C PRO A 415 15.97 -20.65 9.84
N VAL A 416 15.19 -20.76 10.91
CA VAL A 416 15.20 -19.74 11.96
C VAL A 416 16.39 -20.06 12.82
N SER A 417 17.29 -19.08 13.00
CA SER A 417 18.48 -19.26 13.84
C SER A 417 18.03 -19.77 15.21
N GLN A 418 18.64 -20.87 15.68
CA GLN A 418 18.26 -21.52 16.95
C GLN A 418 18.33 -20.55 18.15
N ASP A 419 19.13 -19.49 18.06
CA ASP A 419 19.21 -18.44 19.08
C ASP A 419 17.89 -17.67 19.26
N ARG A 420 17.06 -17.57 18.21
CA ARG A 420 15.72 -16.95 18.28
C ARG A 420 14.67 -17.83 18.97
N ILE A 421 14.98 -19.10 19.23
CA ILE A 421 14.09 -20.07 19.89
C ILE A 421 14.18 -19.94 21.42
N ARG A 422 15.13 -19.20 21.99
CA ARG A 422 15.32 -19.14 23.45
C ARG A 422 14.66 -17.95 24.14
N ASP A 423 14.33 -16.88 23.42
CA ASP A 423 13.83 -15.61 24.00
C ASP A 423 12.32 -15.37 23.80
N TYR A 424 11.52 -16.45 23.76
CA TYR A 424 10.07 -16.47 23.45
C TYR A 424 9.10 -15.76 24.38
N LYS A 425 9.44 -14.57 24.86
CA LYS A 425 8.46 -13.66 25.44
C LYS A 425 7.80 -12.83 24.35
N ARG A 426 6.64 -13.32 23.89
CA ARG A 426 5.41 -12.52 23.62
C ARG A 426 5.44 -11.43 22.53
N LYS A 427 6.50 -11.33 21.72
CA LYS A 427 6.66 -10.25 20.75
C LYS A 427 6.47 -10.78 19.34
N SER A 428 5.39 -10.38 18.69
CA SER A 428 5.19 -10.70 17.28
C SER A 428 4.41 -9.62 16.56
N GLY A 429 4.78 -9.46 15.30
CA GLY A 429 4.28 -8.40 14.45
C GLY A 429 5.27 -8.15 13.34
N LEU A 430 4.96 -7.15 12.53
CA LEU A 430 5.82 -6.74 11.43
C LEU A 430 5.93 -5.23 11.36
N THR A 431 7.10 -4.78 10.94
CA THR A 431 7.36 -3.40 10.58
C THR A 431 7.65 -3.31 9.10
N PHE A 432 7.30 -2.18 8.50
CA PHE A 432 7.61 -1.92 7.09
C PHE A 432 7.88 -0.44 6.87
N THR A 433 8.63 -0.16 5.81
CA THR A 433 8.93 1.20 5.36
C THR A 433 8.20 1.49 4.06
N ASP A 434 7.79 2.73 3.89
CA ASP A 434 7.31 3.22 2.62
C ASP A 434 8.48 3.64 1.73
N ARG A 435 8.38 3.34 0.43
CA ARG A 435 9.45 3.57 -0.56
C ARG A 435 8.87 3.93 -1.92
N ILE A 436 9.69 4.55 -2.76
CA ILE A 436 9.39 4.86 -4.16
C ILE A 436 10.17 3.90 -5.06
N PRO A 437 9.54 3.34 -6.11
CA PRO A 437 8.20 3.65 -6.58
C PRO A 437 7.09 2.82 -5.90
N ALA A 438 5.92 3.44 -5.68
CA ALA A 438 4.80 2.85 -4.96
C ALA A 438 4.35 1.49 -5.48
N PHE A 439 4.35 1.31 -6.79
CA PHE A 439 3.86 0.08 -7.42
C PHE A 439 4.70 -1.15 -7.09
N VAL A 440 5.99 -0.97 -6.76
CA VAL A 440 6.87 -2.06 -6.29
C VAL A 440 6.67 -2.28 -4.80
N PHE A 441 6.77 -1.20 -4.02
CA PHE A 441 6.85 -1.31 -2.57
C PHE A 441 5.51 -1.51 -1.86
N LYS A 442 4.38 -1.34 -2.56
CA LYS A 442 3.04 -1.66 -2.02
C LYS A 442 2.87 -3.12 -1.64
N THR A 443 3.74 -4.03 -2.10
CA THR A 443 3.71 -5.45 -1.72
C THR A 443 4.56 -5.78 -0.50
N VAL A 444 5.34 -4.84 0.04
CA VAL A 444 6.18 -5.10 1.22
C VAL A 444 5.35 -5.51 2.42
N LEU A 445 4.23 -4.83 2.69
CA LEU A 445 3.36 -5.19 3.80
C LEU A 445 2.88 -6.64 3.71
N VAL A 446 2.47 -7.08 2.51
CA VAL A 446 2.00 -8.46 2.33
C VAL A 446 3.13 -9.49 2.30
N HIS A 447 4.34 -9.09 1.89
CA HIS A 447 5.55 -9.90 2.04
C HIS A 447 5.84 -10.19 3.51
N GLU A 448 5.83 -9.16 4.35
CA GLU A 448 6.03 -9.32 5.79
C GLU A 448 4.89 -10.10 6.45
N LEU A 449 3.64 -9.92 6.02
CA LEU A 449 2.54 -10.78 6.45
C LEU A 449 2.80 -12.24 6.06
N GLY A 450 3.35 -12.49 4.87
CA GLY A 450 3.80 -13.81 4.45
C GLY A 450 4.81 -14.42 5.43
N HIS A 451 5.82 -13.66 5.84
CA HIS A 451 6.75 -14.08 6.90
C HIS A 451 6.03 -14.38 8.23
N TYR A 452 5.08 -13.54 8.62
CA TYR A 452 4.30 -13.74 9.84
C TYR A 452 3.52 -15.06 9.81
N PHE A 453 3.04 -15.47 8.62
CA PHE A 453 2.34 -16.74 8.37
C PHE A 453 3.26 -17.89 7.95
N GLY A 454 4.56 -17.82 8.26
CA GLY A 454 5.47 -18.95 8.14
C GLY A 454 6.22 -19.05 6.80
N LEU A 455 6.05 -18.10 5.87
CA LEU A 455 6.72 -18.11 4.58
C LEU A 455 8.15 -17.59 4.64
N CYS A 456 8.98 -17.97 3.67
CA CYS A 456 10.30 -17.39 3.49
C CYS A 456 10.70 -17.26 2.02
N HIS A 457 11.88 -16.67 1.80
CA HIS A 457 12.41 -16.43 0.46
C HIS A 457 12.89 -17.67 -0.29
N LYS A 458 12.91 -18.85 0.35
CA LYS A 458 13.41 -20.07 -0.28
C LYS A 458 12.57 -20.41 -1.51
N ASN A 459 13.24 -20.63 -2.64
CA ASN A 459 12.64 -20.90 -3.95
C ASN A 459 11.87 -19.71 -4.59
N HIS A 460 11.99 -18.51 -4.02
CA HIS A 460 11.38 -17.28 -4.55
C HIS A 460 12.44 -16.39 -5.20
N ASN A 461 13.02 -16.88 -6.31
CA ASN A 461 14.18 -16.25 -6.96
C ASN A 461 13.81 -15.21 -8.02
N GLY A 462 12.52 -14.93 -8.21
CA GLY A 462 12.02 -14.01 -9.23
C GLY A 462 11.07 -12.97 -8.63
N LEU A 463 11.06 -11.77 -9.23
CA LEU A 463 10.23 -10.65 -8.81
C LEU A 463 8.73 -10.94 -8.88
N GLU A 464 8.33 -11.93 -9.68
CA GLU A 464 6.94 -12.39 -9.78
C GLU A 464 6.41 -13.00 -8.48
N TYR A 465 7.28 -13.38 -7.54
CA TYR A 465 6.90 -13.93 -6.25
C TYR A 465 6.84 -12.85 -5.18
N ILE A 466 5.77 -12.85 -4.39
CA ILE A 466 5.67 -11.93 -3.24
C ILE A 466 6.84 -12.12 -2.29
N MET A 467 7.24 -13.36 -2.03
CA MET A 467 8.33 -13.70 -1.10
C MET A 467 9.74 -13.56 -1.71
N PHE A 468 9.91 -12.78 -2.78
CA PHE A 468 11.23 -12.53 -3.38
C PHE A 468 12.15 -11.74 -2.43
N SER A 469 13.44 -12.11 -2.39
CA SER A 469 14.48 -11.30 -1.76
C SER A 469 15.67 -11.08 -2.69
N PRO A 470 16.11 -9.82 -2.92
CA PRO A 470 17.27 -9.51 -3.74
C PRO A 470 18.57 -10.12 -3.20
N GLU A 471 18.70 -10.22 -1.88
CA GLU A 471 19.93 -10.67 -1.21
C GLU A 471 20.23 -12.15 -1.46
N LYS A 472 19.19 -12.95 -1.74
CA LYS A 472 19.29 -14.40 -1.96
C LYS A 472 19.18 -14.82 -3.42
N SER A 473 18.95 -13.88 -4.33
CA SER A 473 18.87 -14.21 -5.75
C SER A 473 20.24 -14.12 -6.41
N ASP A 474 20.79 -15.25 -6.83
CA ASP A 474 21.99 -15.31 -7.70
C ASP A 474 21.75 -14.71 -9.10
N LYS A 475 20.52 -14.28 -9.39
CA LYS A 475 20.11 -13.75 -10.68
C LYS A 475 19.99 -12.23 -10.60
N THR A 476 20.83 -11.53 -11.34
CA THR A 476 20.67 -10.10 -11.59
C THR A 476 19.28 -9.85 -12.18
N VAL A 477 18.46 -9.09 -11.45
CA VAL A 477 17.22 -8.54 -11.97
C VAL A 477 17.58 -7.67 -13.17
N THR A 478 17.40 -8.18 -14.38
CA THR A 478 17.60 -7.39 -15.60
C THR A 478 16.41 -6.49 -15.83
N GLY A 479 16.62 -5.34 -16.48
CA GLY A 479 15.51 -4.46 -16.89
C GLY A 479 14.45 -5.18 -17.72
N ASN A 480 14.83 -6.22 -18.48
CA ASN A 480 13.90 -7.03 -19.27
C ASN A 480 13.06 -8.00 -18.40
N THR A 481 13.65 -8.56 -17.34
CA THR A 481 12.92 -9.36 -16.33
C THR A 481 11.88 -8.51 -15.62
N PHE A 482 12.26 -7.28 -15.25
CA PHE A 482 11.36 -6.30 -14.65
C PHE A 482 10.25 -5.87 -15.61
N LEU A 483 10.56 -5.67 -16.90
CA LEU A 483 9.59 -5.29 -17.93
C LEU A 483 8.59 -6.43 -18.20
N MET A 484 9.06 -7.66 -18.40
CA MET A 484 8.20 -8.85 -18.58
C MET A 484 7.33 -9.11 -17.35
N TYR A 485 7.87 -8.86 -16.15
CA TYR A 485 7.12 -8.90 -14.89
C TYR A 485 5.99 -7.88 -14.85
N LEU A 486 6.26 -6.63 -15.24
CA LEU A 486 5.27 -5.55 -15.28
C LEU A 486 4.18 -5.80 -16.33
N LEU A 487 4.54 -6.43 -17.45
CA LEU A 487 3.67 -6.66 -18.61
C LEU A 487 2.80 -7.93 -18.50
N LEU A 488 3.26 -9.00 -17.84
CA LEU A 488 2.62 -10.32 -17.93
C LEU A 488 1.99 -10.84 -16.63
N SER A 489 2.40 -10.36 -15.45
CA SER A 489 2.09 -11.05 -14.19
C SER A 489 0.88 -10.53 -13.40
N GLY A 490 0.38 -9.32 -13.68
CA GLY A 490 -0.64 -8.68 -12.82
C GLY A 490 -0.11 -8.34 -11.40
N GLY A 491 1.21 -8.23 -11.26
CA GLY A 491 1.93 -8.03 -10.01
C GLY A 491 2.33 -9.34 -9.32
N PRO A 492 3.09 -9.25 -8.20
CA PRO A 492 3.56 -10.41 -7.47
C PRO A 492 2.42 -11.31 -6.99
N PHE A 493 2.68 -12.61 -6.91
CA PHE A 493 1.73 -13.59 -6.40
C PHE A 493 2.37 -14.57 -5.41
N PHE A 494 1.51 -15.21 -4.62
CA PHE A 494 1.87 -16.37 -3.81
C PHE A 494 1.70 -17.67 -4.63
N THR A 495 2.67 -18.56 -4.51
CA THR A 495 2.66 -19.87 -5.17
C THR A 495 1.73 -20.85 -4.45
N GLN A 496 1.41 -21.98 -5.09
CA GLN A 496 0.68 -23.07 -4.42
C GLN A 496 1.47 -23.67 -3.25
N ASN A 497 2.79 -23.60 -3.27
CA ASN A 497 3.61 -24.05 -2.16
C ASN A 497 3.50 -23.09 -0.98
N ASP A 498 3.41 -21.79 -1.22
CA ASP A 498 3.17 -20.80 -0.15
C ASP A 498 1.83 -21.06 0.56
N VAL A 499 0.79 -21.42 -0.20
CA VAL A 499 -0.49 -21.84 0.39
C VAL A 499 -0.29 -23.04 1.32
N LYS A 500 0.38 -24.10 0.84
CA LYS A 500 0.63 -25.31 1.63
C LYS A 500 1.41 -24.99 2.91
N GLU A 501 2.45 -24.18 2.80
CA GLU A 501 3.29 -23.81 3.95
C GLU A 501 2.54 -22.93 4.96
N THR A 502 1.75 -21.96 4.47
CA THR A 502 0.88 -21.12 5.31
C THR A 502 -0.12 -21.98 6.08
N TRP A 503 -0.81 -22.89 5.39
CA TRP A 503 -1.83 -23.73 6.01
C TRP A 503 -1.25 -24.79 6.94
N ARG A 504 -0.05 -25.29 6.63
CA ARG A 504 0.73 -26.13 7.56
C ARG A 504 1.09 -25.37 8.82
N TRP A 505 1.53 -24.11 8.71
CA TRP A 505 1.82 -23.27 9.87
C TRP A 505 0.55 -22.98 10.70
N LEU A 506 -0.56 -22.64 10.03
CA LEU A 506 -1.83 -22.36 10.70
C LEU A 506 -2.34 -23.57 11.50
N THR A 507 -2.32 -24.77 10.92
CA THR A 507 -2.85 -25.96 11.60
C THR A 507 -1.94 -26.50 12.70
N GLN A 508 -0.64 -26.20 12.65
CA GLN A 508 0.33 -26.72 13.63
C GLN A 508 0.68 -25.73 14.74
N VAL A 509 0.76 -24.43 14.43
CA VAL A 509 1.28 -23.40 15.34
C VAL A 509 0.17 -22.47 15.83
N ALA A 510 -0.71 -22.05 14.92
CA ALA A 510 -1.71 -21.04 15.22
C ALA A 510 -3.12 -21.60 15.43
N ALA A 511 -3.29 -22.92 15.38
CA ALA A 511 -4.58 -23.61 15.42
C ALA A 511 -5.50 -23.04 16.51
N ASP A 512 -5.06 -23.07 17.76
CA ASP A 512 -5.87 -22.66 18.91
C ASP A 512 -6.15 -21.14 18.95
N SER A 513 -5.37 -20.32 18.25
CA SER A 513 -5.49 -18.85 18.26
C SER A 513 -6.19 -18.27 17.04
N CYS A 514 -6.28 -19.05 15.96
CA CYS A 514 -6.71 -18.59 14.64
C CYS A 514 -7.87 -19.40 14.08
N LEU A 515 -7.90 -20.71 14.35
CA LEU A 515 -8.93 -21.62 13.84
C LEU A 515 -9.95 -21.96 14.93
N PHE A 516 -9.63 -21.68 16.20
CA PHE A 516 -10.48 -21.92 17.38
C PHE A 516 -10.47 -20.73 18.36
N PRO A 517 -10.66 -19.48 17.88
CA PRO A 517 -10.61 -18.30 18.74
C PRO A 517 -11.66 -18.29 19.85
#